data_AF-A0A651DGV8-F1
#
_entry.id   AF-A0A651DGV8-F1
#
_cell.length_a   1.000
_cell.length_b   1.000
_cell.length_c   1.000
_cell.angle_alpha   90.00
_cell.angle_beta   90.00
_cell.angle_gamma   90.00
#
_symmetry.space_group_name_H-M   'P 1'
#
loop_
_entity.id
_entity.type
_entity.pdbx_description
1 polymer ?
#
loop_
_entity_poly.entity_id
_entity_poly.type
_entity_poly.pdbx_seq_one_letter_code
_entity_poly.pdbx_strand_id
1 'polypeptide(L)'
;MNVPYYAQWETPTMIKDFLSQDVAPSQDPNWENSGAPSPEAYEKWSGHICGMACLKMALAYYTGTTYSLFHILNLAIQYGAYKESSGNIAGMIYAPAVNMLQQEFNITSSVLAPITIDDVQQQWNESRLFIASVHPSIRQPDTSPPARGGHLVLVTNITSKEITFHNPSGSDPASQIDVTLEHRDFDRFYAQRGILLSG
;
A
#
# COMPACT_ATOMS: atom_id res chain seq x y z
N MET A 1 12.07 2.25 -14.58
CA MET A 1 12.56 2.71 -13.27
C MET A 1 12.32 1.64 -12.23
N ASN A 2 13.20 1.46 -11.25
CA ASN A 2 13.07 0.37 -10.27
C ASN A 2 12.54 0.92 -8.94
N VAL A 3 11.24 0.78 -8.70
CA VAL A 3 10.62 1.11 -7.40
C VAL A 3 10.99 -0.01 -6.43
N PRO A 4 11.52 0.27 -5.23
CA PRO A 4 11.84 -0.79 -4.29
C PRO A 4 10.56 -1.41 -3.73
N TYR A 5 10.60 -2.71 -3.44
CA TYR A 5 9.51 -3.41 -2.78
C TYR A 5 9.70 -3.45 -1.26
N TYR A 6 8.64 -3.11 -0.53
CA TYR A 6 8.53 -3.34 0.91
C TYR A 6 7.12 -3.85 1.23
N ALA A 7 7.03 -4.96 1.96
CA ALA A 7 5.78 -5.51 2.42
C ALA A 7 5.25 -4.77 3.68
N GLN A 8 3.97 -4.97 4.01
CA GLN A 8 3.38 -4.45 5.25
C GLN A 8 3.75 -5.30 6.48
N TRP A 9 4.20 -6.54 6.23
CA TRP A 9 4.92 -7.36 7.19
C TRP A 9 6.40 -7.41 6.82
N GLU A 10 7.32 -7.47 7.79
CA GLU A 10 8.75 -7.27 7.54
C GLU A 10 9.42 -8.55 7.03
N THR A 11 8.78 -9.71 7.18
CA THR A 11 9.17 -10.96 6.52
C THR A 11 8.17 -11.34 5.41
N PRO A 12 8.42 -10.98 4.14
CA PRO A 12 7.50 -11.25 3.02
C PRO A 12 7.16 -12.73 2.81
N THR A 13 8.10 -13.64 3.15
CA THR A 13 7.91 -15.08 2.98
C THR A 13 6.94 -15.69 3.99
N MET A 14 6.60 -14.97 5.07
CA MET A 14 5.67 -15.43 6.12
C MET A 14 4.26 -14.81 5.97
N ILE A 15 4.03 -13.93 4.99
CA ILE A 15 2.75 -13.24 4.82
C ILE A 15 1.58 -14.22 4.69
N LYS A 16 1.77 -15.34 3.99
CA LYS A 16 0.74 -16.37 3.89
C LYS A 16 0.31 -16.90 5.25
N ASP A 17 1.27 -17.17 6.13
CA ASP A 17 1.04 -17.76 7.45
C ASP A 17 0.42 -16.74 8.42
N PHE A 18 0.77 -15.45 8.28
CA PHE A 18 0.10 -14.36 9.00
C PHE A 18 -1.36 -14.20 8.56
N LEU A 19 -1.62 -14.27 7.25
CA LEU A 19 -2.98 -14.15 6.70
C LEU A 19 -3.87 -15.34 7.08
N SER A 20 -3.31 -16.55 7.17
CA SER A 20 -4.04 -17.74 7.63
C SER A 20 -4.17 -17.84 9.16
N GLN A 21 -3.49 -16.95 9.90
CA GLN A 21 -3.38 -16.97 11.37
C GLN A 21 -2.69 -18.22 11.92
N ASP A 22 -1.92 -18.92 11.08
CA ASP A 22 -1.08 -20.04 11.52
C ASP A 22 0.09 -19.55 12.38
N VAL A 23 0.53 -18.31 12.14
CA VAL A 23 1.58 -17.62 12.89
C VAL A 23 1.08 -16.22 13.27
N ALA A 24 1.28 -15.82 14.52
CA ALA A 24 0.99 -14.46 14.95
C ALA A 24 2.05 -13.48 14.39
N PRO A 25 1.69 -12.28 13.89
CA PRO A 25 2.69 -11.33 13.40
C PRO A 25 3.71 -10.88 14.46
N SER A 26 3.41 -10.97 15.76
CA SER A 26 4.41 -10.77 16.84
C SER A 26 5.57 -11.76 16.79
N GLN A 27 5.42 -12.86 16.04
CA GLN A 27 6.46 -13.86 15.79
C GLN A 27 7.22 -13.62 14.48
N ASP A 28 6.97 -12.52 13.75
CA ASP A 28 7.78 -12.13 12.58
C ASP A 28 9.22 -11.89 13.04
N PRO A 29 10.23 -12.66 12.59
CA PRO A 29 11.61 -12.52 13.05
C PRO A 29 12.23 -11.15 12.73
N ASN A 30 11.64 -10.40 11.80
CA ASN A 30 12.11 -9.08 11.37
C ASN A 30 11.22 -7.94 11.87
N TRP A 31 10.29 -8.18 12.81
CA TRP A 31 9.35 -7.16 13.29
C TRP A 31 10.05 -5.86 13.73
N GLU A 32 11.25 -5.92 14.30
CA GLU A 32 12.02 -4.77 14.76
C GLU A 32 12.36 -3.78 13.62
N ASN A 33 12.55 -4.29 12.38
CA ASN A 33 12.84 -3.47 11.21
C ASN A 33 11.69 -2.52 10.84
N SER A 34 10.47 -2.83 11.30
CA SER A 34 9.31 -1.95 11.14
C SER A 34 9.43 -0.67 11.96
N GLY A 35 10.31 -0.65 12.97
CA GLY A 35 10.39 0.42 13.96
C GLY A 35 9.28 0.39 15.02
N ALA A 36 8.54 -0.72 15.12
CA ALA A 36 7.56 -0.90 16.18
C ALA A 36 8.22 -0.84 17.57
N PRO A 37 7.53 -0.31 18.60
CA PRO A 37 8.07 -0.25 19.95
C PRO A 37 8.02 -1.61 20.67
N SER A 38 7.24 -2.57 20.17
CA SER A 38 7.14 -3.94 20.69
C SER A 38 6.53 -4.89 19.64
N PRO A 39 6.68 -6.22 19.82
CA PRO A 39 6.02 -7.22 18.97
C PRO A 39 4.48 -7.10 18.98
N GLU A 40 3.88 -6.74 20.12
CA GLU A 40 2.43 -6.59 20.25
C GLU A 40 1.93 -5.36 19.50
N ALA A 41 2.69 -4.25 19.53
CA ALA A 41 2.38 -3.09 18.71
C ALA A 41 2.50 -3.43 17.22
N TYR A 42 3.53 -4.17 16.83
CA TYR A 42 3.68 -4.64 15.46
C TYR A 42 2.50 -5.51 15.01
N GLU A 43 2.11 -6.49 15.83
CA GLU A 43 0.96 -7.36 15.55
C GLU A 43 -0.33 -6.59 15.35
N LYS A 44 -0.60 -5.65 16.25
CA LYS A 44 -1.79 -4.79 16.18
C LYS A 44 -1.88 -4.00 14.88
N TRP A 45 -0.78 -3.47 14.38
CA TRP A 45 -0.79 -2.52 13.25
C TRP A 45 -0.48 -3.17 11.90
N SER A 46 0.35 -4.20 11.85
CA SER A 46 0.89 -4.79 10.60
C SER A 46 -0.19 -5.22 9.60
N GLY A 47 -1.36 -5.69 10.07
CA GLY A 47 -2.51 -6.02 9.22
C GLY A 47 -3.21 -4.82 8.57
N HIS A 48 -3.00 -3.61 9.06
CA HIS A 48 -3.74 -2.40 8.69
C HIS A 48 -2.92 -1.39 7.90
N ILE A 49 -1.60 -1.55 7.83
CA ILE A 49 -0.67 -0.52 7.33
C ILE A 49 -0.21 -0.74 5.88
N CYS A 50 -1.02 -1.39 5.04
CA CYS A 50 -0.76 -1.52 3.60
C CYS A 50 -0.45 -0.16 2.93
N GLY A 51 -1.13 0.90 3.37
CA GLY A 51 -0.86 2.27 2.92
C GLY A 51 0.54 2.77 3.33
N MET A 52 1.01 2.44 4.53
CA MET A 52 2.36 2.85 4.97
C MET A 52 3.45 2.11 4.20
N ALA A 53 3.22 0.84 3.85
CA ALA A 53 4.13 0.12 2.96
C ALA A 53 4.17 0.75 1.55
N CYS A 54 3.01 1.16 1.01
CA CYS A 54 2.96 1.93 -0.25
C CYS A 54 3.74 3.25 -0.14
N LEU A 55 3.60 3.98 0.97
CA LEU A 55 4.37 5.21 1.21
C LEU A 55 5.86 4.93 1.39
N LYS A 56 6.26 3.88 2.11
CA LYS A 56 7.66 3.48 2.29
C LYS A 56 8.36 3.25 0.95
N MET A 57 7.71 2.52 0.04
CA MET A 57 8.20 2.29 -1.32
C MET A 57 8.28 3.60 -2.13
N ALA A 58 7.23 4.42 -2.10
CA ALA A 58 7.20 5.69 -2.83
C ALA A 58 8.24 6.70 -2.32
N LEU A 59 8.39 6.83 -0.99
CA LEU A 59 9.39 7.71 -0.37
C LEU A 59 10.80 7.26 -0.71
N ALA A 60 11.08 5.96 -0.65
CA ALA A 60 12.37 5.41 -1.06
C ALA A 60 12.68 5.69 -2.54
N TYR A 61 11.66 5.60 -3.41
CA TYR A 61 11.79 5.93 -4.83
C TYR A 61 12.06 7.42 -5.07
N TYR A 62 11.28 8.33 -4.48
CA TYR A 62 11.38 9.77 -4.75
C TYR A 62 12.55 10.45 -4.04
N THR A 63 12.86 10.02 -2.81
CA THR A 63 13.82 10.73 -1.95
C THR A 63 15.16 10.00 -1.82
N GLY A 64 15.24 8.73 -2.23
CA GLY A 64 16.37 7.85 -1.95
C GLY A 64 16.50 7.45 -0.47
N THR A 65 15.59 7.90 0.40
CA THR A 65 15.61 7.61 1.84
C THR A 65 14.56 6.56 2.18
N THR A 66 14.96 5.52 2.91
CA THR A 66 14.04 4.50 3.42
C THR A 66 13.68 4.80 4.87
N TYR A 67 12.39 4.96 5.14
CA TYR A 67 11.84 5.16 6.48
C TYR A 67 11.24 3.85 7.01
N SER A 68 11.24 3.67 8.33
CA SER A 68 10.56 2.52 8.95
C SER A 68 9.04 2.67 8.85
N LEU A 69 8.29 1.56 8.85
CA LEU A 69 6.83 1.59 8.75
C LEU A 69 6.20 2.39 9.89
N PHE A 70 6.70 2.22 11.12
CA PHE A 70 6.21 2.92 12.30
C PHE A 70 6.59 4.41 12.33
N HIS A 71 7.70 4.80 11.71
CA HIS A 71 8.00 6.22 11.52
C HIS A 71 6.92 6.90 10.68
N ILE A 72 6.60 6.33 9.52
CA ILE A 72 5.56 6.85 8.62
C ILE A 72 4.18 6.78 9.29
N LEU A 73 3.87 5.68 9.99
CA LEU A 73 2.62 5.50 10.72
C LEU A 73 2.42 6.57 11.80
N ASN A 74 3.45 6.90 12.56
CA ASN A 74 3.36 7.91 13.62
C ASN A 74 3.02 9.29 13.05
N LEU A 75 3.66 9.68 11.94
CA LEU A 75 3.28 10.90 11.21
C LEU A 75 1.85 10.80 10.69
N ALA A 76 1.47 9.67 10.11
CA ALA A 76 0.12 9.46 9.59
C ALA A 76 -0.95 9.59 10.68
N ILE A 77 -0.68 9.13 11.90
CA ILE A 77 -1.58 9.31 13.05
C ILE A 77 -1.64 10.80 13.45
N GLN A 78 -0.50 11.50 13.53
CA GLN A 78 -0.44 12.92 13.89
C GLN A 78 -1.23 13.81 12.93
N TYR A 79 -1.15 13.52 11.63
CA TYR A 79 -1.92 14.23 10.60
C TYR A 79 -3.38 13.76 10.51
N GLY A 80 -3.76 12.67 11.18
CA GLY A 80 -5.11 12.11 11.15
C GLY A 80 -5.40 11.26 9.91
N ALA A 81 -4.37 10.79 9.20
CA ALA A 81 -4.45 9.82 8.11
C ALA A 81 -4.70 8.39 8.60
N TYR A 82 -4.39 8.07 9.85
CA TYR A 82 -4.83 6.86 10.54
C TYR A 82 -5.50 7.23 11.86
N LYS A 83 -6.52 6.44 12.23
CA LYS A 83 -7.25 6.59 13.48
C LYS A 83 -7.48 5.21 14.09
N GLU A 84 -7.21 5.11 15.37
CA GLU A 84 -7.61 3.98 16.20
C GLU A 84 -8.78 4.41 17.07
N SER A 85 -9.86 3.62 17.09
CA SER A 85 -11.00 3.83 17.99
C SER A 85 -11.50 2.51 18.53
N SER A 86 -11.51 2.36 19.86
CA SER A 86 -12.04 1.18 20.56
C SER A 86 -11.44 -0.15 20.03
N GLY A 87 -10.14 -0.16 19.74
CA GLY A 87 -9.44 -1.33 19.20
C GLY A 87 -9.63 -1.56 17.69
N ASN A 88 -10.45 -0.76 17.01
CA ASN A 88 -10.58 -0.80 15.54
C ASN A 88 -9.63 0.21 14.89
N ILE A 89 -8.85 -0.25 13.91
CA ILE A 89 -7.98 0.58 13.09
C ILE A 89 -8.63 0.76 11.72
N ALA A 90 -9.00 2.00 11.41
CA ALA A 90 -9.55 2.34 10.11
C ALA A 90 -8.44 2.33 9.04
N GLY A 91 -8.83 2.07 7.78
CA GLY A 91 -7.93 2.23 6.64
C GLY A 91 -7.50 3.70 6.46
N MET A 92 -6.40 3.89 5.72
CA MET A 92 -5.81 5.21 5.50
C MET A 92 -6.82 6.23 4.95
N ILE A 93 -6.86 7.40 5.55
CA ILE A 93 -7.65 8.55 5.10
C ILE A 93 -6.77 9.39 4.16
N TYR A 94 -7.21 9.57 2.91
CA TYR A 94 -6.32 10.06 1.84
C TYR A 94 -5.97 11.53 1.92
N ALA A 95 -6.93 12.42 2.20
CA ALA A 95 -6.65 13.85 2.23
C ALA A 95 -5.63 14.24 3.31
N PRO A 96 -5.70 13.71 4.55
CA PRO A 96 -4.64 13.89 5.53
C PRO A 96 -3.30 13.26 5.13
N ALA A 97 -3.30 12.11 4.46
CA ALA A 97 -2.07 11.48 3.97
C ALA A 97 -1.36 12.34 2.90
N VAL A 98 -2.13 12.93 1.97
CA VAL A 98 -1.61 13.89 0.97
C VAL A 98 -1.03 15.13 1.65
N ASN A 99 -1.71 15.67 2.67
CA ASN A 99 -1.18 16.80 3.44
C ASN A 99 0.15 16.43 4.13
N MET A 100 0.20 15.28 4.81
CA MET A 100 1.43 14.77 5.43
C MET A 100 2.57 14.63 4.43
N LEU A 101 2.32 14.05 3.24
CA LEU A 101 3.32 13.90 2.19
C LEU A 101 3.93 15.23 1.74
N GLN A 102 3.09 16.25 1.60
CA GLN A 102 3.54 17.58 1.23
C GLN A 102 4.35 18.25 2.35
N GLN A 103 3.91 18.18 3.60
CA GLN A 103 4.54 18.90 4.72
C GLN A 103 5.83 18.24 5.20
N GLU A 104 5.86 16.91 5.31
CA GLU A 104 6.98 16.17 5.91
C GLU A 104 8.05 15.78 4.88
N PHE A 105 7.64 15.55 3.63
CA PHE A 105 8.51 14.96 2.60
C PHE A 105 8.60 15.78 1.32
N ASN A 106 7.86 16.90 1.22
CA ASN A 106 7.78 17.73 0.03
C ASN A 106 7.36 16.94 -1.24
N ILE A 107 6.53 15.92 -1.08
CA ILE A 107 6.03 15.10 -2.20
C ILE A 107 4.69 15.65 -2.70
N THR A 108 4.67 16.04 -3.98
CA THR A 108 3.43 16.50 -4.63
C THR A 108 2.49 15.30 -4.85
N SER A 109 1.28 15.39 -4.31
CA SER A 109 0.28 14.33 -4.44
C SER A 109 -1.15 14.85 -4.46
N SER A 110 -2.08 14.07 -5.01
CA SER A 110 -3.50 14.42 -5.08
C SER A 110 -4.40 13.21 -4.90
N VAL A 111 -5.55 13.43 -4.25
CA VAL A 111 -6.59 12.41 -4.13
C VAL A 111 -7.42 12.39 -5.41
N LEU A 112 -7.55 11.21 -6.03
CA LEU A 112 -8.39 11.00 -7.20
C LEU A 112 -9.54 10.07 -6.81
N ALA A 113 -10.78 10.60 -6.80
CA ALA A 113 -11.99 9.84 -6.49
C ALA A 113 -13.26 10.59 -6.96
N PRO A 114 -14.18 9.95 -7.70
CA PRO A 114 -13.99 8.69 -8.42
C PRO A 114 -13.03 8.86 -9.61
N ILE A 115 -12.26 7.83 -9.96
CA ILE A 115 -11.45 7.81 -11.19
C ILE A 115 -11.29 6.39 -11.74
N THR A 116 -11.33 6.24 -13.07
CA THR A 116 -11.06 4.97 -13.77
C THR A 116 -9.56 4.74 -13.97
N ILE A 117 -9.13 3.50 -14.25
CA ILE A 117 -7.72 3.24 -14.56
C ILE A 117 -7.31 3.90 -15.88
N ASP A 118 -8.20 3.93 -16.88
CA ASP A 118 -7.94 4.61 -18.15
C ASP A 118 -7.74 6.13 -17.97
N ASP A 119 -8.48 6.78 -17.07
CA ASP A 119 -8.29 8.20 -16.76
C ASP A 119 -7.00 8.47 -15.96
N VAL A 120 -6.56 7.51 -15.13
CA VAL A 120 -5.23 7.57 -14.49
C VAL A 120 -4.14 7.39 -15.55
N GLN A 121 -4.33 6.47 -16.50
CA GLN A 121 -3.41 6.17 -17.60
C GLN A 121 -3.18 7.38 -18.52
N GLN A 122 -4.23 8.15 -18.83
CA GLN A 122 -4.10 9.39 -19.61
C GLN A 122 -3.23 10.46 -18.93
N GLN A 123 -3.13 10.40 -17.61
CA GLN A 123 -2.29 11.27 -16.80
C GLN A 123 -0.93 10.63 -16.50
N TRP A 124 -0.68 9.40 -16.93
CA TRP A 124 0.52 8.67 -16.53
C TRP A 124 1.78 9.24 -17.20
N ASN A 125 2.87 9.26 -16.44
CA ASN A 125 4.22 9.41 -16.97
C ASN A 125 5.16 8.58 -16.08
N GLU A 126 6.39 8.35 -16.53
CA GLU A 126 7.29 7.40 -15.85
C GLU A 126 7.70 7.84 -14.44
N SER A 127 7.58 9.12 -14.07
CA SER A 127 7.89 9.61 -12.72
C SER A 127 6.71 9.53 -11.75
N ARG A 128 5.52 9.13 -12.21
CA ARG A 128 4.32 9.03 -11.38
C ARG A 128 4.18 7.66 -10.77
N LEU A 129 3.66 7.62 -9.55
CA LEU A 129 3.19 6.42 -8.88
C LEU A 129 1.74 6.61 -8.47
N PHE A 130 0.98 5.53 -8.34
CA PHE A 130 -0.42 5.62 -7.92
C PHE A 130 -0.74 4.61 -6.81
N ILE A 131 -1.21 5.10 -5.67
CA ILE A 131 -1.67 4.25 -4.58
C ILE A 131 -3.15 3.95 -4.84
N ALA A 132 -3.42 2.75 -5.35
CA ALA A 132 -4.76 2.32 -5.73
C ALA A 132 -5.47 1.61 -4.58
N SER A 133 -6.74 1.97 -4.35
CA SER A 133 -7.61 1.24 -3.43
C SER A 133 -8.19 0.01 -4.09
N VAL A 134 -7.89 -1.17 -3.57
CA VAL A 134 -8.34 -2.45 -4.12
C VAL A 134 -8.92 -3.34 -3.04
N HIS A 135 -9.60 -4.41 -3.43
CA HIS A 135 -9.99 -5.48 -2.51
C HIS A 135 -8.80 -6.41 -2.21
N PRO A 136 -8.60 -6.88 -0.95
CA PRO A 136 -7.48 -7.75 -0.59
C PRO A 136 -7.37 -9.06 -1.38
N SER A 137 -8.48 -9.56 -1.95
CA SER A 137 -8.46 -10.78 -2.77
C SER A 137 -7.75 -10.62 -4.11
N ILE A 138 -7.26 -9.42 -4.46
CA ILE A 138 -6.36 -9.22 -5.62
C ILE A 138 -5.09 -10.07 -5.56
N ARG A 139 -4.72 -10.59 -4.37
CA ARG A 139 -3.69 -11.64 -4.20
C ARG A 139 -3.95 -12.87 -5.06
N GLN A 140 -5.20 -13.12 -5.44
CA GLN A 140 -5.65 -14.22 -6.30
C GLN A 140 -6.48 -13.63 -7.46
N PRO A 141 -5.83 -13.21 -8.56
CA PRO A 141 -6.48 -12.50 -9.66
C PRO A 141 -7.65 -13.24 -10.31
N ASP A 142 -7.70 -14.58 -10.24
CA ASP A 142 -8.79 -15.37 -10.82
C ASP A 142 -10.10 -15.34 -10.00
N THR A 143 -10.09 -14.73 -8.81
CA THR A 143 -11.26 -14.65 -7.94
C THR A 143 -12.16 -13.45 -8.24
N SER A 144 -13.41 -13.51 -7.79
CA SER A 144 -14.31 -12.36 -7.78
C SER A 144 -14.41 -11.81 -6.36
N PRO A 145 -14.09 -10.52 -6.13
CA PRO A 145 -14.17 -9.95 -4.80
C PRO A 145 -15.63 -9.74 -4.37
N PRO A 146 -15.97 -9.95 -3.09
CA PRO A 146 -17.33 -9.72 -2.57
C PRO A 146 -17.68 -8.22 -2.46
N ALA A 147 -16.66 -7.36 -2.41
CA ALA A 147 -16.79 -5.90 -2.31
C ALA A 147 -15.56 -5.22 -2.94
N ARG A 148 -15.51 -3.88 -2.94
CA ARG A 148 -14.36 -3.09 -3.41
C ARG A 148 -13.68 -2.35 -2.27
N GLY A 149 -12.36 -2.23 -2.34
CA GLY A 149 -11.53 -1.53 -1.35
C GLY A 149 -11.19 -2.36 -0.12
N GLY A 150 -10.57 -1.73 0.88
CA GLY A 150 -10.07 -2.39 2.09
C GLY A 150 -8.59 -2.75 2.05
N HIS A 151 -7.93 -2.58 0.90
CA HIS A 151 -6.49 -2.75 0.72
C HIS A 151 -5.91 -1.66 -0.19
N LEU A 152 -4.59 -1.46 -0.12
CA LEU A 152 -3.85 -0.52 -0.95
C LEU A 152 -2.67 -1.22 -1.63
N VAL A 153 -2.48 -0.92 -2.91
CA VAL A 153 -1.33 -1.35 -3.71
C VAL A 153 -0.65 -0.14 -4.33
N LEU A 154 0.65 -0.24 -4.58
CA LEU A 154 1.42 0.81 -5.24
C LEU A 154 1.60 0.46 -6.71
N VAL A 155 0.89 1.17 -7.58
CA VAL A 155 1.02 1.06 -9.03
C VAL A 155 2.32 1.74 -9.46
N THR A 156 3.15 0.99 -10.17
CA THR A 156 4.50 1.38 -10.61
C THR A 156 4.58 1.59 -12.12
N ASN A 157 3.62 1.07 -12.89
CA ASN A 157 3.49 1.31 -14.31
C ASN A 157 2.04 1.15 -14.79
N ILE A 158 1.65 1.93 -15.81
CA ILE A 158 0.36 1.79 -16.51
C ILE A 158 0.62 1.96 -18.01
N THR A 159 0.20 0.96 -18.78
CA THR A 159 0.21 0.99 -20.25
C THR A 159 -1.22 1.14 -20.78
N SER A 160 -1.44 1.07 -22.09
CA SER A 160 -2.79 1.11 -22.65
C SER A 160 -3.65 -0.14 -22.37
N LYS A 161 -3.07 -1.20 -21.81
CA LYS A 161 -3.76 -2.48 -21.56
C LYS A 161 -3.52 -3.04 -20.17
N GLU A 162 -2.33 -2.81 -19.63
CA GLU A 162 -1.83 -3.47 -18.43
C GLU A 162 -1.44 -2.46 -17.36
N ILE A 163 -1.68 -2.86 -16.13
CA ILE A 163 -1.28 -2.15 -14.92
C ILE A 163 -0.33 -3.04 -14.12
N THR A 164 0.81 -2.48 -13.71
CA THR A 164 1.82 -3.15 -12.89
C THR A 164 1.87 -2.51 -11.52
N PHE A 165 1.88 -3.32 -10.47
CA PHE A 165 1.88 -2.84 -9.09
C PHE A 165 2.69 -3.73 -8.14
N HIS A 166 3.15 -3.10 -7.06
CA HIS A 166 3.61 -3.77 -5.85
C HIS A 166 2.44 -3.93 -4.89
N ASN A 167 2.27 -5.15 -4.37
CA ASN A 167 1.25 -5.50 -3.39
C ASN A 167 1.91 -5.77 -2.04
N PRO A 168 1.76 -4.86 -1.06
CA PRO A 168 2.37 -5.01 0.26
C PRO A 168 1.92 -6.24 1.05
N SER A 169 0.80 -6.86 0.64
CA SER A 169 0.20 -8.01 1.32
C SER A 169 0.18 -9.27 0.47
N GLY A 170 0.95 -9.31 -0.62
CA GLY A 170 1.04 -10.49 -1.47
C GLY A 170 1.44 -11.73 -0.66
N SER A 171 0.73 -12.83 -0.83
CA SER A 171 0.94 -14.07 -0.07
C SER A 171 2.13 -14.89 -0.56
N ASP A 172 2.65 -14.58 -1.75
CA ASP A 172 3.73 -15.28 -2.43
C ASP A 172 4.44 -14.31 -3.38
N PRO A 173 5.65 -14.65 -3.89
CA PRO A 173 6.41 -13.75 -4.74
C PRO A 173 5.65 -13.25 -5.98
N ALA A 174 4.79 -14.08 -6.58
CA ALA A 174 4.05 -13.73 -7.79
C ALA A 174 2.91 -12.73 -7.52
N SER A 175 2.45 -12.64 -6.28
CA SER A 175 1.44 -11.67 -5.84
C SER A 175 2.03 -10.48 -5.07
N GLN A 176 3.36 -10.33 -4.99
CA GLN A 176 4.05 -9.28 -4.23
C GLN A 176 4.65 -8.18 -5.12
N ILE A 177 5.55 -8.54 -6.04
CA ILE A 177 6.41 -7.60 -6.77
C ILE A 177 6.03 -7.60 -8.25
N ASP A 178 5.97 -6.41 -8.85
CA ASP A 178 5.63 -6.17 -10.26
C ASP A 178 4.48 -7.03 -10.80
N VAL A 179 3.45 -7.19 -9.98
CA VAL A 179 2.23 -7.91 -10.36
C VAL A 179 1.58 -7.15 -11.50
N THR A 180 1.41 -7.81 -12.65
CA THR A 180 0.88 -7.19 -13.86
C THR A 180 -0.43 -7.83 -14.24
N LEU A 181 -1.47 -7.02 -14.41
CA LEU A 181 -2.83 -7.45 -14.80
C LEU A 181 -3.34 -6.62 -15.96
N GLU A 182 -4.26 -7.17 -16.76
CA GLU A 182 -5.06 -6.37 -17.67
C GLU A 182 -5.95 -5.39 -16.88
N HIS A 183 -6.25 -4.21 -17.45
CA HIS A 183 -7.11 -3.21 -16.81
C HIS A 183 -8.45 -3.80 -16.36
N ARG A 184 -9.08 -4.62 -17.21
CA ARG A 184 -10.35 -5.30 -16.92
C ARG A 184 -10.26 -6.16 -15.66
N ASP A 185 -9.16 -6.89 -15.52
CA ASP A 185 -9.00 -7.84 -14.43
C ASP A 185 -8.69 -7.12 -13.12
N PHE A 186 -7.91 -6.04 -13.17
CA PHE A 186 -7.66 -5.15 -12.03
C PHE A 186 -8.93 -4.42 -11.58
N ASP A 187 -9.76 -3.95 -12.51
CA ASP A 187 -10.99 -3.18 -12.25
C ASP A 187 -12.06 -3.96 -11.45
N ARG A 188 -11.98 -5.30 -11.44
CA ARG A 188 -12.82 -6.12 -10.56
C ARG A 188 -12.57 -5.80 -9.09
N PHE A 189 -11.30 -5.58 -8.71
CA PHE A 189 -10.88 -5.32 -7.33
C PHE A 189 -10.82 -3.82 -7.02
N TYR A 190 -10.57 -2.99 -8.03
CA TYR A 190 -10.36 -1.55 -7.87
C TYR A 190 -11.61 -0.82 -7.37
N ALA A 191 -11.40 0.03 -6.38
CA ALA A 191 -12.45 0.80 -5.73
C ALA A 191 -12.63 2.20 -6.33
N GLN A 192 -12.08 2.43 -7.53
CA GLN A 192 -12.20 3.67 -8.31
C GLN A 192 -11.71 4.92 -7.57
N ARG A 193 -10.67 4.75 -6.74
CA ARG A 193 -10.05 5.83 -5.99
C ARG A 193 -8.61 5.52 -5.60
N GLY A 194 -7.83 6.56 -5.41
CA GLY A 194 -6.46 6.44 -4.92
C GLY A 194 -5.77 7.78 -4.71
N ILE A 195 -4.46 7.72 -4.59
CA ILE A 195 -3.58 8.89 -4.47
C ILE A 195 -2.58 8.85 -5.62
N LEU A 196 -2.58 9.89 -6.46
CA LEU A 196 -1.55 10.08 -7.48
C LEU A 196 -0.37 10.81 -6.85
N LEU A 197 0.83 10.26 -7.02
CA LEU A 197 2.10 10.82 -6.57
C LEU A 197 2.86 11.31 -7.81
N SER A 198 3.38 12.53 -7.77
CA SER A 198 4.11 13.13 -8.90
C SER A 198 5.60 13.35 -8.65
N GLY A 199 6.06 13.15 -7.41
CA GLY A 199 7.39 13.56 -6.95
C GLY A 199 7.42 14.97 -6.41
#